data_AF-A0A352KC96-F1
#
_entry.id   AF-A0A352KC96-F1
#
_cell.length_a   1.000
_cell.length_b   1.000
_cell.length_c   1.000
_cell.angle_alpha   90.00
_cell.angle_beta   90.00
_cell.angle_gamma   90.00
#
_symmetry.space_group_name_H-M   'P 1'
#
loop_
_entity.id
_entity.type
_entity.pdbx_description
1 polymer ?
#
loop_
_entity_poly.entity_id
_entity_poly.type
_entity_poly.pdbx_seq_one_letter_code
_entity_poly.pdbx_strand_id
1 'polypeptide(L)'
;METNEKYGVIPPNTALQERVGGPLRPLDDATVGRLEQAMKSLEGEMGDWIKADLERLITAHRSFMRDGNAGANVVELHRAAHDLRGLGSTYGYPIVTVIADNLCKAMEMTMDKGCVPDDLIKAHVDALRAVVNLDLRDPDRGPAAELVSGLRTLAAKKVQQNDA
;
A
#
# COMPACT_ATOMS: atom_id res chain seq x y z
N MET A 1 -12.75 -43.89 40.09
CA MET A 1 -13.13 -44.06 38.68
C MET A 1 -14.15 -42.99 38.39
N GLU A 2 -13.66 -41.83 37.95
CA GLU A 2 -14.43 -40.60 37.82
C GLU A 2 -15.34 -40.62 36.58
N THR A 3 -16.46 -39.92 36.73
CA THR A 3 -17.61 -39.78 35.84
C THR A 3 -17.25 -38.97 34.60
N ASN A 4 -17.41 -39.54 33.41
CA ASN A 4 -17.26 -38.82 32.14
C ASN A 4 -18.45 -37.87 31.94
N GLU A 5 -18.17 -36.58 32.08
CA GLU A 5 -19.13 -35.49 32.00
C GLU A 5 -19.74 -35.33 30.59
N LYS A 6 -21.03 -34.99 30.57
CA LYS A 6 -21.87 -34.82 29.40
C LYS A 6 -21.34 -33.74 28.45
N TYR A 7 -20.82 -34.15 27.29
CA TYR A 7 -20.72 -33.25 26.13
C TYR A 7 -22.10 -33.11 25.48
N GLY A 8 -22.77 -31.99 25.70
CA GLY A 8 -23.99 -31.62 25.00
C GLY A 8 -23.66 -31.11 23.60
N VAL A 9 -24.09 -31.83 22.56
CA VAL A 9 -24.04 -31.35 21.18
C VAL A 9 -25.04 -30.20 21.07
N ILE A 10 -24.56 -28.97 20.89
CA ILE A 10 -25.41 -27.81 20.58
C ILE A 10 -25.83 -27.96 19.12
N PRO A 11 -27.12 -28.13 18.79
CA PRO A 11 -27.56 -28.20 17.40
C PRO A 11 -27.28 -26.86 16.71
N PRO A 12 -26.92 -26.85 15.42
CA PRO A 12 -26.68 -25.62 14.69
C PRO A 12 -27.94 -24.75 14.73
N ASN A 13 -27.75 -23.47 15.08
CA ASN A 13 -28.83 -22.49 15.09
C ASN A 13 -29.27 -22.20 13.64
N THR A 14 -30.42 -22.75 13.25
CA THR A 14 -31.01 -22.59 11.91
C THR A 14 -31.63 -21.22 11.68
N ALA A 15 -31.66 -20.33 12.68
CA ALA A 15 -32.21 -18.98 12.54
C ALA A 15 -31.43 -18.10 11.53
N LEU A 16 -30.17 -18.42 11.24
CA LEU A 16 -29.43 -17.74 10.18
C LEU A 16 -29.87 -18.21 8.79
N GLN A 17 -30.23 -19.48 8.63
CA GLN A 17 -30.73 -20.01 7.35
C GLN A 17 -32.11 -19.46 6.99
N GLU A 18 -32.96 -19.15 7.97
CA GLU A 18 -34.25 -18.49 7.73
C GLU A 18 -34.13 -17.01 7.37
N ARG A 19 -33.03 -16.35 7.76
CA ARG A 19 -32.76 -14.93 7.46
C ARG A 19 -31.99 -14.72 6.16
N VAL A 20 -31.32 -15.76 5.66
CA VAL A 20 -30.80 -15.78 4.30
C VAL A 20 -31.99 -16.09 3.41
N GLY A 21 -32.60 -15.02 2.87
CA GLY A 21 -33.71 -15.14 1.92
C GLY A 21 -33.42 -16.20 0.88
N GLY A 22 -34.46 -16.98 0.53
CA GLY A 22 -34.39 -18.18 -0.30
C GLY A 22 -33.70 -18.02 -1.66
N PRO A 23 -33.76 -19.06 -2.53
CA PRO A 23 -32.88 -19.19 -3.69
C PRO A 23 -32.73 -17.87 -4.46
N LEU A 24 -31.49 -17.43 -4.60
CA LEU A 24 -31.13 -16.17 -5.26
C LEU A 24 -31.88 -16.09 -6.59
N ARG A 25 -32.84 -15.15 -6.68
CA ARG A 25 -33.49 -14.86 -7.95
C ARG A 25 -32.39 -14.38 -8.92
N PRO A 26 -32.43 -14.77 -10.20
CA PRO A 26 -31.54 -14.19 -11.19
C PRO A 26 -31.59 -12.67 -11.07
N LEU A 27 -30.43 -12.03 -10.89
CA LEU A 27 -30.35 -10.57 -10.84
C LEU A 27 -30.85 -10.04 -12.18
N ASP A 28 -31.77 -9.08 -12.13
CA ASP A 28 -32.21 -8.37 -13.32
C ASP A 28 -31.11 -7.41 -13.82
N ASP A 29 -31.06 -7.17 -15.13
CA ASP A 29 -30.02 -6.36 -15.77
C ASP A 29 -29.89 -4.96 -15.15
N ALA A 30 -30.98 -4.40 -14.64
CA ALA A 30 -31.00 -3.11 -13.94
C ALA A 30 -30.29 -3.14 -12.57
N THR A 31 -30.27 -4.29 -11.89
CA THR A 31 -29.50 -4.46 -10.65
C THR A 31 -28.04 -4.73 -10.96
N VAL A 32 -27.73 -5.52 -12.00
CA VAL A 32 -26.34 -5.71 -12.48
C VAL A 32 -25.72 -4.38 -12.88
N GLY A 33 -26.40 -3.57 -13.69
CA GLY A 33 -25.89 -2.27 -14.12
C GLY A 33 -25.66 -1.27 -12.98
N ARG A 34 -26.51 -1.29 -11.94
CA ARG A 34 -26.30 -0.45 -10.74
C ARG A 34 -25.07 -0.89 -9.94
N LEU A 35 -24.82 -2.19 -9.83
CA LEU A 35 -23.64 -2.73 -9.16
C LEU A 35 -22.36 -2.36 -9.92
N GLU A 36 -22.33 -2.55 -11.23
CA GLU A 36 -21.20 -2.18 -12.08
C GLU A 36 -20.88 -0.68 -12.01
N GLN A 37 -21.92 0.17 -12.02
CA GLN A 37 -21.75 1.61 -11.89
C GLN A 37 -21.20 2.00 -10.51
N ALA A 38 -21.68 1.37 -9.43
CA ALA A 38 -21.16 1.59 -8.09
C ALA A 38 -19.69 1.13 -7.97
N MET A 39 -19.33 0.00 -8.57
CA MET A 39 -17.94 -0.49 -8.61
C MET A 39 -17.04 0.48 -9.37
N LYS A 40 -17.47 0.98 -10.53
CA LYS A 40 -16.71 1.95 -11.32
C LYS A 40 -16.51 3.28 -10.59
N SER A 41 -17.53 3.75 -9.87
CA SER A 41 -17.38 4.94 -9.02
C SER A 41 -16.35 4.71 -7.92
N LEU A 42 -16.36 3.54 -7.28
CA LEU A 42 -15.40 3.17 -6.24
C LEU A 42 -13.96 3.13 -6.78
N GLU A 43 -13.74 2.56 -7.97
CA GLU A 43 -12.42 2.57 -8.63
C GLU A 43 -11.92 4.00 -8.89
N GLY A 44 -12.82 4.91 -9.28
CA GLY A 44 -12.51 6.34 -9.43
C GLY A 44 -12.08 6.97 -8.11
N GLU A 45 -12.82 6.73 -7.04
CA GLU A 45 -12.48 7.23 -5.70
C GLU A 45 -11.13 6.68 -5.20
N MET A 46 -10.84 5.40 -5.42
CA MET A 46 -9.55 4.78 -5.08
C MET A 46 -8.38 5.44 -5.83
N GLY A 47 -8.60 5.80 -7.09
CA GLY A 47 -7.63 6.55 -7.90
C GLY A 47 -7.35 7.97 -7.41
N ASP A 48 -8.31 8.61 -6.74
CA ASP A 48 -8.09 9.93 -6.14
C ASP A 48 -7.46 9.83 -4.74
N TRP A 49 -7.76 8.76 -3.98
CA TRP A 49 -7.11 8.50 -2.70
C TRP A 49 -5.61 8.24 -2.83
N ILE A 50 -5.19 7.43 -3.80
CA ILE A 50 -3.75 7.19 -4.03
C ILE A 50 -3.02 8.47 -4.40
N LYS A 51 -3.64 9.37 -5.18
CA LYS A 51 -3.04 10.68 -5.52
C LYS A 51 -2.92 11.58 -4.29
N ALA A 52 -3.93 11.58 -3.43
CA ALA A 52 -3.91 12.36 -2.20
C ALA A 52 -2.79 11.89 -1.24
N ASP A 53 -2.65 10.58 -1.03
CA ASP A 53 -1.57 10.03 -0.20
C ASP A 53 -0.19 10.22 -0.83
N LEU A 54 -0.09 10.13 -2.17
CA LEU A 54 1.13 10.46 -2.88
C LEU A 54 1.52 11.94 -2.71
N GLU A 55 0.56 12.88 -2.80
CA GLU A 55 0.84 14.29 -2.59
C GLU A 55 1.29 14.59 -1.15
N ARG A 56 0.75 13.85 -0.18
CA ARG A 56 1.21 13.90 1.21
C ARG A 56 2.68 13.47 1.31
N LEU A 57 3.07 12.37 0.67
CA LEU A 57 4.46 11.92 0.62
C LEU A 57 5.36 12.97 -0.02
N ILE A 58 4.96 13.55 -1.16
CA ILE A 58 5.70 14.58 -1.88
C ILE A 58 5.90 15.83 -1.00
N THR A 59 4.87 16.22 -0.25
CA THR A 59 4.92 17.34 0.68
C THR A 59 5.89 17.06 1.84
N ALA A 60 5.84 15.87 2.43
CA ALA A 60 6.76 15.44 3.49
C ALA A 60 8.21 15.43 2.98
N HIS A 61 8.45 14.91 1.78
CA HIS A 61 9.76 14.91 1.14
C HIS A 61 10.28 16.34 0.90
N ARG A 62 9.42 17.26 0.47
CA ARG A 62 9.80 18.67 0.27
C ARG A 62 10.20 19.35 1.59
N SER A 63 9.50 19.07 2.68
CA SER A 63 9.86 19.56 4.02
C SER A 63 11.17 18.97 4.52
N PHE A 64 11.38 17.66 4.29
CA PHE A 64 12.65 16.99 4.57
C PHE A 64 13.83 17.64 3.81
N MET A 65 13.68 17.92 2.51
CA MET A 65 14.73 18.56 1.71
C MET A 65 15.02 20.01 2.15
N ARG A 66 14.03 20.72 2.71
CA ARG A 66 14.19 22.12 3.13
C ARG A 66 14.84 22.26 4.50
N ASP A 67 14.34 21.51 5.47
CA ASP A 67 14.69 21.69 6.88
C ASP A 67 15.65 20.57 7.37
N GLY A 68 16.05 19.66 6.47
CA GLY A 68 16.99 18.57 6.70
C GLY A 68 16.44 17.44 7.56
N ASN A 69 17.35 16.63 8.10
CA ASN A 69 17.07 15.51 9.01
C ASN A 69 16.65 15.99 10.42
N ALA A 70 15.73 16.95 10.49
CA ALA A 70 14.99 17.20 11.71
C ALA A 70 14.09 15.99 11.98
N GLY A 71 14.21 15.36 13.15
CA GLY A 71 13.55 14.08 13.44
C GLY A 71 12.05 14.06 13.10
N ALA A 72 11.33 15.17 13.25
CA ALA A 72 9.92 15.29 12.90
C ALA A 72 9.63 15.11 11.39
N ASN A 73 10.49 15.63 10.51
CA ASN A 73 10.30 15.54 9.06
C ASN A 73 10.59 14.13 8.54
N VAL A 74 11.61 13.47 9.09
CA VAL A 74 11.89 12.05 8.75
C VAL A 74 10.77 11.14 9.24
N VAL A 75 10.23 11.39 10.44
CA VAL A 75 9.09 10.64 10.96
C VAL A 75 7.87 10.82 10.04
N GLU A 76 7.54 12.04 9.61
CA GLU A 76 6.39 12.26 8.72
C GLU A 76 6.61 11.65 7.32
N LEU A 77 7.83 11.77 6.77
CA LEU A 77 8.19 11.14 5.51
C LEU A 77 8.05 9.61 5.59
N HIS A 78 8.58 9.01 6.65
CA HIS A 78 8.49 7.56 6.88
C HIS A 78 7.04 7.12 7.05
N ARG A 79 6.25 7.90 7.80
CA ARG A 79 4.82 7.65 8.02
C ARG A 79 4.04 7.68 6.71
N ALA A 80 4.25 8.70 5.86
CA ALA A 80 3.60 8.80 4.57
C ALA A 80 3.99 7.64 3.62
N ALA A 81 5.26 7.23 3.63
CA ALA A 81 5.71 6.06 2.89
C ALA A 81 5.07 4.76 3.41
N HIS A 82 4.96 4.62 4.73
CA HIS A 82 4.34 3.46 5.37
C HIS A 82 2.84 3.35 5.07
N ASP A 83 2.12 4.47 5.06
CA ASP A 83 0.71 4.51 4.67
C ASP A 83 0.54 4.01 3.22
N LEU A 84 1.34 4.51 2.27
CA LEU A 84 1.33 4.06 0.87
C LEU A 84 1.73 2.58 0.71
N ARG A 85 2.64 2.08 1.53
CA ARG A 85 2.98 0.66 1.59
C ARG A 85 1.74 -0.18 1.93
N GLY A 86 0.99 0.21 2.94
CA GLY A 86 -0.22 -0.50 3.38
C GLY A 86 -1.43 -0.33 2.46
N LEU A 87 -1.50 0.80 1.76
CA LEU A 87 -2.71 1.19 1.01
C LEU A 87 -2.58 1.01 -0.51
N GLY A 88 -1.37 0.94 -1.07
CA GLY A 88 -1.14 0.83 -2.52
C GLY A 88 -1.92 -0.32 -3.17
N SER A 89 -1.76 -1.55 -2.65
CA SER A 89 -2.53 -2.72 -3.13
C SER A 89 -4.04 -2.55 -2.91
N THR A 90 -4.45 -1.96 -1.79
CA THR A 90 -5.87 -1.67 -1.50
C THR A 90 -6.45 -0.74 -2.56
N TYR A 91 -5.69 0.23 -3.05
CA TYR A 91 -6.10 1.15 -4.11
C TYR A 91 -5.97 0.58 -5.54
N GLY A 92 -5.54 -0.67 -5.70
CA GLY A 92 -5.33 -1.28 -7.01
C GLY A 92 -3.97 -0.97 -7.65
N TYR A 93 -3.01 -0.46 -6.87
CA TYR A 93 -1.63 -0.19 -7.30
C TYR A 93 -0.60 -1.02 -6.51
N PRO A 94 -0.50 -2.35 -6.74
CA PRO A 94 0.49 -3.19 -6.05
C PRO A 94 1.94 -2.71 -6.20
N ILE A 95 2.29 -2.12 -7.35
CA ILE A 95 3.60 -1.52 -7.56
C ILE A 95 3.93 -0.39 -6.58
N VAL A 96 2.94 0.40 -6.18
CA VAL A 96 3.14 1.46 -5.18
C VAL A 96 3.51 0.83 -3.84
N THR A 97 2.82 -0.24 -3.44
CA THR A 97 3.18 -0.99 -2.22
C THR A 97 4.62 -1.48 -2.26
N VAL A 98 5.09 -2.03 -3.40
CA VAL A 98 6.46 -2.54 -3.55
C VAL A 98 7.51 -1.42 -3.46
N ILE A 99 7.28 -0.30 -4.15
CA ILE A 99 8.23 0.83 -4.14
C ILE A 99 8.25 1.50 -2.76
N ALA A 100 7.10 1.68 -2.13
CA ALA A 100 6.99 2.25 -0.78
C ALA A 100 7.64 1.34 0.29
N ASP A 101 7.49 0.02 0.19
CA ASP A 101 8.19 -0.94 1.06
C ASP A 101 9.71 -0.83 0.94
N ASN A 102 10.23 -0.68 -0.29
CA ASN A 102 11.65 -0.45 -0.52
C ASN A 102 12.12 0.86 0.13
N LEU A 103 11.35 1.94 -0.05
CA LEU A 103 11.65 3.23 0.57
C LEU A 103 11.68 3.12 2.11
N CYS A 104 10.68 2.50 2.73
CA CYS A 104 10.66 2.29 4.19
C CYS A 104 11.92 1.56 4.67
N LYS A 105 12.26 0.42 4.04
CA LYS A 105 13.48 -0.35 4.39
C LYS A 105 14.75 0.48 4.24
N ALA A 106 14.86 1.26 3.16
CA ALA A 106 16.00 2.14 2.93
C ALA A 106 16.11 3.22 4.01
N MET A 107 15.00 3.82 4.41
CA MET A 107 14.95 4.80 5.50
C MET A 107 15.33 4.17 6.83
N GLU A 108 14.75 3.02 7.19
CA GLU A 108 15.08 2.28 8.42
C GLU A 108 16.60 2.00 8.53
N MET A 109 17.20 1.45 7.47
CA MET A 109 18.65 1.12 7.44
C MET A 109 19.58 2.33 7.54
N THR A 110 19.11 3.51 7.15
CA THR A 110 19.94 4.73 7.08
C THR A 110 19.68 5.69 8.23
N MET A 111 18.48 5.64 8.83
CA MET A 111 18.14 6.32 10.09
C MET A 111 18.99 5.81 11.25
N ASP A 112 19.20 4.49 11.34
CA ASP A 112 20.10 3.89 12.34
C ASP A 112 21.55 4.40 12.23
N LYS A 113 21.94 4.87 11.04
CA LYS A 113 23.28 5.40 10.72
C LYS A 113 23.35 6.93 10.79
N GLY A 114 22.25 7.60 11.13
CA GLY A 114 22.19 9.05 11.33
C GLY A 114 22.07 9.91 10.06
N CYS A 115 22.01 9.31 8.86
CA CYS A 115 21.86 10.06 7.61
C CYS A 115 21.17 9.23 6.53
N VAL A 116 19.99 9.68 6.09
CA VAL A 116 19.26 9.13 4.94
C VAL A 116 19.68 9.89 3.67
N PRO A 117 20.23 9.24 2.63
CA PRO A 117 20.65 9.95 1.43
C PRO A 117 19.48 10.56 0.66
N ASP A 118 19.50 11.88 0.45
CA ASP A 118 18.45 12.64 -0.26
C ASP A 118 18.15 12.10 -1.66
N ASP A 119 19.19 11.78 -2.44
CA ASP A 119 19.06 11.22 -3.79
C ASP A 119 18.25 9.91 -3.79
N LEU A 120 18.39 9.11 -2.73
CA LEU A 120 17.72 7.83 -2.60
C LEU A 120 16.22 8.06 -2.38
N ILE A 121 15.86 8.93 -1.44
CA ILE A 121 14.45 9.30 -1.19
C ILE A 121 13.85 9.89 -2.47
N LYS A 122 14.55 10.84 -3.09
CA LYS A 122 14.10 11.50 -4.30
C LYS A 122 13.80 10.50 -5.42
N ALA A 123 14.69 9.53 -5.66
CA ALA A 123 14.48 8.51 -6.68
C ALA A 123 13.21 7.67 -6.43
N HIS A 124 12.93 7.31 -5.18
CA HIS A 124 11.71 6.56 -4.84
C HIS A 124 10.45 7.41 -4.97
N VAL A 125 10.48 8.68 -4.54
CA VAL A 125 9.34 9.60 -4.67
C VAL A 125 9.03 9.88 -6.15
N ASP A 126 10.06 10.11 -6.97
CA ASP A 126 9.90 10.32 -8.41
C ASP A 126 9.33 9.06 -9.11
N ALA A 127 9.78 7.88 -8.69
CA ALA A 127 9.25 6.61 -9.18
C ALA A 127 7.77 6.43 -8.80
N LEU A 128 7.40 6.67 -7.54
CA LEU A 128 6.01 6.61 -7.08
C LEU A 128 5.10 7.57 -7.87
N ARG A 129 5.61 8.79 -8.14
CA ARG A 129 4.91 9.76 -8.99
C ARG A 129 4.77 9.27 -10.43
N ALA A 130 5.80 8.66 -11.00
CA ALA A 130 5.75 8.14 -12.36
C ALA A 130 4.75 7.00 -12.50
N VAL A 131 4.76 6.02 -11.58
CA VAL A 131 3.87 4.85 -11.68
C VAL A 131 2.40 5.22 -11.53
N VAL A 132 2.06 6.18 -10.64
CA VAL A 132 0.68 6.66 -10.49
C VAL A 132 0.24 7.47 -11.72
N ASN A 133 1.11 8.33 -12.26
CA ASN A 133 0.76 9.14 -13.45
C ASN A 133 0.63 8.32 -14.73
N LEU A 134 1.39 7.23 -14.84
CA LEU A 134 1.36 6.31 -15.98
C LEU A 134 0.36 5.16 -15.81
N ASP A 135 -0.41 5.14 -14.70
CA ASP A 135 -1.31 4.05 -14.30
C ASP A 135 -0.66 2.65 -14.39
N LEU A 136 0.60 2.56 -13.96
CA LEU A 136 1.30 1.29 -13.84
C LEU A 136 0.82 0.58 -12.58
N ARG A 137 0.39 -0.67 -12.71
CA ARG A 137 -0.16 -1.47 -11.59
C ARG A 137 0.64 -2.73 -11.29
N ASP A 138 1.07 -3.42 -12.34
CA ASP A 138 1.79 -4.70 -12.23
C ASP A 138 3.29 -4.44 -11.96
N PRO A 139 3.83 -4.83 -10.79
CA PRO A 139 5.24 -4.65 -10.46
C PRO A 139 6.17 -5.59 -11.22
N ASP A 140 5.67 -6.69 -11.78
CA ASP A 140 6.49 -7.79 -12.32
C ASP A 140 6.60 -7.74 -13.85
N ARG A 141 6.06 -6.70 -14.51
CA ARG A 141 6.01 -6.62 -15.98
C ARG A 141 6.58 -5.33 -16.54
N GLY A 142 7.32 -5.47 -17.64
CA GLY A 142 7.74 -4.35 -18.48
C GLY A 142 8.56 -3.30 -17.71
N PRO A 143 8.36 -2.00 -18.00
CA PRO A 143 9.14 -0.91 -17.39
C PRO A 143 9.06 -0.84 -15.86
N ALA A 144 7.99 -1.36 -15.26
CA ALA A 144 7.80 -1.39 -13.80
C ALA A 144 8.82 -2.27 -13.09
N ALA A 145 9.08 -3.48 -13.61
CA ALA A 145 10.02 -4.43 -13.01
C ALA A 145 11.46 -3.89 -13.05
N GLU A 146 11.84 -3.27 -14.17
CA GLU A 146 13.15 -2.62 -14.34
C GLU A 146 13.32 -1.46 -13.36
N LEU A 147 12.29 -0.62 -13.20
CA LEU A 147 12.27 0.48 -12.24
C LEU A 147 12.46 0.00 -10.80
N VAL A 148 11.69 -1.00 -10.37
CA VAL A 148 11.79 -1.57 -9.01
C VAL A 148 13.18 -2.16 -8.76
N SER A 149 13.72 -2.91 -9.73
CA SER A 149 15.06 -3.49 -9.64
C SER A 149 16.14 -2.42 -9.54
N GLY A 150 16.05 -1.36 -10.35
CA GLY A 150 16.98 -0.23 -10.32
C GLY A 150 16.97 0.51 -8.97
N LEU A 151 15.79 0.75 -8.41
CA LEU A 151 15.65 1.38 -7.09
C LEU A 151 16.25 0.52 -5.96
N ARG A 152 16.03 -0.80 -5.97
CA ARG A 152 16.66 -1.72 -5.00
C ARG A 152 18.18 -1.69 -5.10
N THR A 153 18.71 -1.71 -6.32
CA THR A 153 20.15 -1.63 -6.55
C THR A 153 20.73 -0.32 -6.04
N LEU A 154 20.04 0.81 -6.29
CA LEU A 154 20.43 2.13 -5.78
C LEU A 154 20.43 2.16 -4.25
N ALA A 155 19.39 1.62 -3.61
CA ALA A 155 19.28 1.51 -2.16
C ALA A 155 20.44 0.70 -1.58
N ALA A 156 20.67 -0.51 -2.10
CA ALA A 156 21.75 -1.37 -1.63
C ALA A 156 23.13 -0.67 -1.72
N LYS A 157 23.42 -0.02 -2.85
CA LYS A 157 24.67 0.71 -3.04
C LYS A 157 24.84 1.86 -2.05
N LYS A 158 23.78 2.64 -1.83
CA LYS A 158 23.81 3.79 -0.92
C LYS A 158 23.91 3.37 0.54
N VAL A 159 23.24 2.28 0.93
CA VAL A 159 23.33 1.71 2.29
C VAL A 159 24.76 1.24 2.58
N GLN A 160 25.41 0.56 1.63
CA GLN A 160 26.82 0.11 1.75
C GLN A 160 27.81 1.27 1.82
N GLN A 161 27.58 2.36 1.08
CA GLN A 161 28.42 3.56 1.16
C GLN A 161 28.35 4.26 2.51
N ASN A 162 27.26 4.05 3.26
CA ASN A 162 27.08 4.58 4.61
C ASN A 162 27.69 3.68 5.70
N ASP A 163 28.21 2.49 5.34
CA ASP A 163 28.91 1.54 6.23
C ASP A 163 30.44 1.69 6.20
N ALA A 164 30.98 2.52 5.31
CA ALA A 164 32.42 2.73 5.07
C ALA A 164 32.88 4.08 5.63
#